data_AF-A0A1V5FNV4-F1
#
_entry.id   AF-A0A1V5FNV4-F1
#
_cell.length_a   1.000
_cell.length_b   1.000
_cell.length_c   1.000
_cell.angle_alpha   90.00
_cell.angle_beta   90.00
_cell.angle_gamma   90.00
#
_symmetry.space_group_name_H-M   'P 1'
#
loop_
_entity.id
_entity.type
_entity.pdbx_description
1 polymer ?
#
loop_
_entity_poly.entity_id
_entity_poly.type
_entity_poly.pdbx_seq_one_letter_code
_entity_poly.pdbx_strand_id
1 'polypeptide(L)' 'MQLREGEVAFVMAQIALLNCEVAGMQAENTHRLQCGNSVAYGADEFEAVRQQYEAMIGSNAILEMARS' A
#
# COMPACT_ATOMS: atom_id res chain seq x y z
N MET A 1 16.74 10.96 -17.54
CA MET A 1 15.68 11.13 -16.55
C MET A 1 16.18 10.45 -15.28
N GLN A 2 16.70 11.21 -14.32
CA GLN A 2 17.37 10.65 -13.14
C GLN A 2 16.55 11.07 -11.93
N LEU A 3 15.73 10.16 -11.41
CA LEU A 3 15.00 10.35 -10.16
C LEU A 3 16.03 10.61 -9.05
N ARG A 4 15.79 11.60 -8.19
CA ARG A 4 16.70 11.88 -7.07
C ARG A 4 16.57 10.74 -6.06
N GLU A 5 17.67 10.25 -5.50
CA GLU A 5 17.66 9.08 -4.60
C GLU A 5 16.64 9.20 -3.46
N GLY A 6 16.46 10.39 -2.89
CA GLY A 6 15.49 10.62 -1.82
C GLY A 6 14.03 10.45 -2.25
N GLU A 7 13.71 10.75 -3.50
CA GLU A 7 12.37 10.62 -4.07
C GLU A 7 12.03 9.16 -4.34
N VAL A 8 13.01 8.41 -4.87
CA VAL A 8 12.91 6.95 -5.04
C VAL A 8 12.75 6.27 -3.69
N ALA A 9 13.55 6.65 -2.69
CA ALA A 9 13.47 6.09 -1.35
C ALA A 9 12.11 6.35 -0.70
N PHE A 10 11.53 7.53 -0.92
CA PHE A 10 10.20 7.87 -0.43
C PHE A 10 9.10 7.01 -1.06
N VAL A 11 9.12 6.83 -2.39
CA VAL A 11 8.16 5.95 -3.09
C VAL A 11 8.31 4.50 -2.61
N MET A 12 9.55 4.00 -2.49
CA MET A 12 9.81 2.65 -1.98
C MET A 12 9.31 2.46 -0.54
N ALA A 13 9.44 3.47 0.31
CA ALA A 13 8.91 3.44 1.67
C ALA A 13 7.37 3.36 1.67
N GLN A 14 6.69 4.10 0.80
CA GLN A 14 5.24 4.02 0.67
C GLN A 14 4.76 2.65 0.18
N ILE A 15 5.47 2.05 -0.79
CA ILE A 15 5.19 0.69 -1.25
C ILE A 15 5.37 -0.32 -0.10
N ALA A 16 6.42 -0.16 0.70
CA ALA A 16 6.66 -1.03 1.85
C ALA A 16 5.53 -0.91 2.90
N LEU A 17 5.04 0.31 3.16
CA LEU A 17 3.92 0.54 4.07
C LEU A 17 2.62 -0.11 3.56
N LEU A 18 2.29 0.06 2.27
CA LEU A 18 1.15 -0.60 1.65
C LEU A 18 1.23 -2.13 1.81
N ASN A 19 2.39 -2.73 1.54
CA ASN A 19 2.57 -4.16 1.67
C ASN A 19 2.40 -4.64 3.13
N CYS A 20 2.92 -3.88 4.10
CA CYS A 20 2.77 -4.19 5.51
C CYS A 20 1.29 -4.14 5.95
N GLU A 21 0.53 -3.14 5.52
CA GLU A 21 -0.89 -3.04 5.86
C GLU A 21 -1.70 -4.22 5.29
N VAL A 22 -1.50 -4.53 4.00
CA VAL A 22 -2.16 -5.69 3.36
C VAL A 22 -1.81 -6.99 4.07
N ALA A 23 -0.55 -7.20 4.42
CA ALA A 23 -0.12 -8.39 5.17
C ALA A 23 -0.77 -8.46 6.56
N GLY A 24 -0.90 -7.32 7.26
CA GLY A 24 -1.59 -7.24 8.54
C GLY A 24 -3.07 -7.61 8.43
N MET A 25 -3.77 -7.09 7.42
CA MET A 25 -5.18 -7.43 7.15
C MET A 25 -5.36 -8.92 6.85
N GLN A 26 -4.46 -9.51 6.06
CA GLN A 26 -4.48 -10.95 5.75
C GLN A 26 -4.20 -11.80 7.01
N ALA A 27 -3.26 -11.38 7.85
CA ALA A 27 -2.93 -12.07 9.09
C ALA A 27 -4.10 -12.06 10.07
N GLU A 28 -4.77 -10.90 10.25
CA GLU A 28 -5.95 -10.78 11.12
C GLU A 28 -7.12 -11.64 10.61
N ASN A 29 -7.39 -11.62 9.30
CA ASN A 29 -8.41 -12.50 8.71
C ASN A 29 -8.07 -13.97 8.93
N THR A 30 -6.80 -14.36 8.77
CA THR A 30 -6.34 -15.74 9.02
C THR A 30 -6.56 -16.12 10.48
N HIS A 31 -6.19 -15.25 11.42
CA HIS A 31 -6.38 -15.47 12.84
C HIS A 31 -7.87 -15.63 13.20
N ARG A 32 -8.72 -14.74 12.68
CA ARG A 32 -10.18 -14.82 12.89
C ARG A 32 -10.77 -16.12 12.39
N LEU A 33 -10.41 -16.54 11.18
CA LEU A 33 -10.86 -17.81 10.61
C LEU A 33 -10.41 -19.00 11.46
N GLN A 34 -9.18 -18.98 11.99
CA GLN A 34 -8.68 -20.01 12.92
C GLN A 34 -9.48 -20.04 14.23
N CYS A 35 -9.98 -18.90 14.69
CA CYS A 35 -10.84 -18.79 15.86
C CYS A 35 -12.33 -19.08 15.58
N GLY A 36 -12.70 -19.43 14.35
CA GLY A 36 -14.10 -19.68 13.95
C GLY A 36 -14.94 -18.41 13.74
N ASN A 37 -14.29 -17.24 13.65
CA ASN A 37 -14.93 -15.97 13.34
C ASN A 37 -14.97 -15.72 11.82
N SER A 38 -15.85 -14.82 11.38
CA SER A 38 -15.84 -14.29 10.02
C SER A 38 -14.64 -13.36 9.79
N VAL A 39 -14.24 -13.22 8.53
CA VAL A 39 -13.23 -12.24 8.10
C VAL A 39 -13.64 -10.81 8.50
N ALA A 40 -12.65 -9.99 8.87
CA ALA A 40 -12.86 -8.58 9.18
C ALA A 40 -12.75 -7.69 7.95
N TYR A 41 -11.83 -8.06 7.04
CA TYR A 41 -11.51 -7.28 5.85
C TYR A 41 -11.90 -8.05 4.59
N GLY A 42 -12.83 -7.50 3.83
CA GLY A 42 -13.25 -7.97 2.52
C GLY A 42 -12.59 -7.17 1.39
N ALA A 43 -13.05 -7.41 0.16
CA ALA A 43 -12.50 -6.77 -1.03
C ALA A 43 -12.53 -5.23 -0.96
N ASP A 44 -13.59 -4.66 -0.38
CA ASP A 44 -13.78 -3.22 -0.27
C ASP A 44 -12.75 -2.59 0.67
N GLU A 45 -12.43 -3.24 1.79
CA GLU A 45 -11.40 -2.74 2.71
C GLU A 45 -9.99 -2.82 2.09
N PHE A 46 -9.67 -3.88 1.35
CA PHE A 46 -8.40 -3.98 0.63
C PHE A 46 -8.29 -2.91 -0.47
N GLU A 47 -9.40 -2.64 -1.16
CA GLU A 47 -9.46 -1.61 -2.21
C GLU A 47 -9.34 -0.20 -1.64
N ALA A 48 -9.95 0.07 -0.48
CA ALA A 48 -9.81 1.36 0.21
C ALA A 48 -8.34 1.65 0.59
N VAL A 49 -7.62 0.65 1.10
CA VAL A 49 -6.17 0.77 1.38
C VAL A 49 -5.41 1.05 0.08
N ARG A 50 -5.70 0.31 -1.00
CA ARG A 50 -5.06 0.56 -2.30
C ARG A 50 -5.27 1.99 -2.80
N GLN A 51 -6.50 2.51 -2.73
CA GLN A 51 -6.84 3.86 -3.18
C GLN A 51 -6.12 4.94 -2.36
N GLN A 52 -5.97 4.73 -1.05
CA GLN A 52 -5.22 5.65 -0.18
C GLN A 52 -3.76 5.78 -0.62
N TYR A 53 -3.10 4.67 -0.96
CA TYR A 53 -1.73 4.67 -1.42
C TYR A 53 -1.60 5.06 -2.90
N GLU A 54 -2.60 4.79 -3.74
CA GLU A 54 -2.61 5.20 -5.15
C GLU A 54 -2.62 6.74 -5.30
N ALA A 55 -3.34 7.45 -4.43
CA ALA A 55 -3.29 8.91 -4.37
C ALA A 55 -1.89 9.46 -4.01
N MET A 56 -1.06 8.64 -3.34
CA MET A 56 0.26 9.03 -2.83
C MET A 56 1.43 8.56 -3.72
N ILE A 57 1.30 7.38 -4.32
CA ILE A 57 2.27 6.70 -5.21
C ILE A 57 1.97 7.02 -6.69
N GLY A 58 0.82 7.64 -6.99
CA GLY A 58 0.26 7.78 -8.33
C GLY A 58 1.27 8.23 -9.39
N SER A 59 1.15 7.67 -10.60
CA SER A 59 2.08 7.88 -11.73
C SER A 59 2.49 9.34 -11.96
N ASN A 60 1.62 10.30 -11.65
CA ASN A 60 1.94 11.73 -11.78
C ASN A 60 3.04 12.18 -10.83
N ALA A 61 3.10 11.68 -9.58
CA ALA A 61 4.16 12.03 -8.64
C ALA A 61 5.52 11.49 -9.10
N ILE A 62 5.57 10.23 -9.56
CA ILE A 62 6.80 9.63 -10.09
C ILE A 62 7.24 10.34 -11.37
N LEU A 63 6.31 10.70 -12.25
CA LEU A 63 6.60 11.43 -13.49
C LEU A 63 7.02 12.89 -13.23
N GLU A 64 6.42 13.58 -12.25
CA GLU A 64 6.79 14.94 -11.84
C GLU A 64 8.18 14.96 -11.19
N MET A 65 8.46 14.05 -10.26
CA MET A 65 9.78 13.89 -9.64
C MET A 65 10.87 13.61 -10.69
N ALA A 66 10.55 12.78 -11.68
CA ALA A 66 11.48 12.44 -12.75
C ALA A 66 11.70 13.59 -13.76
N ARG A 67 10.84 14.63 -13.77
CA ARG A 67 10.88 15.76 -14.71
C ARG A 67 11.62 17.00 -14.18
N SER A 68 11.85 17.11 -12.86
CA SER A 68 12.42 18.29 -12.19
C SER A 68 13.91 18.18 -11.89
#